data_AF-A0A3L6LYZ5-F1
#
_entry.id   AF-A0A3L6LYZ5-F1
#
_cell.length_a   1.000
_cell.length_b   1.000
_cell.length_c   1.000
_cell.angle_alpha   90.00
_cell.angle_beta   90.00
_cell.angle_gamma   90.00
#
_symmetry.space_group_name_H-M   'P 1'
#
loop_
_entity.id
_entity.type
_entity.pdbx_description
1 polymer ?
#
loop_
_entity_poly.entity_id
_entity_poly.type
_entity_poly.pdbx_seq_one_letter_code
_entity_poly.pdbx_strand_id
1 'polypeptide(L)'
;MPEIPPAVECLLTDWFRRARESQFIHYECGVWYGRLNYLLGIPTIVLSTAVGTAVFASLETNATGNERIAVGLVSILAAVLASLQTFLRFSERADQHRLSGSGYGAIRRAMEFLRTFPPAEAAALQEAVTAIKTEMDKLAADAPPVPSRLKKKLDNEIKRQAHDRIFHVPAKTER
;
A
#
# COMPACT_ATOMS: atom_id res chain seq x y z
N MET A 1 -38.92 -3.49 8.33
CA MET A 1 -37.60 -2.95 8.76
C MET A 1 -37.39 -1.66 7.98
N PRO A 2 -36.68 -0.65 8.51
CA PRO A 2 -36.36 0.52 7.70
C PRO A 2 -35.53 0.08 6.49
N GLU A 3 -35.84 0.60 5.32
CA GLU A 3 -35.14 0.27 4.07
C GLU A 3 -34.39 1.49 3.57
N ILE A 4 -33.19 1.27 3.02
CA ILE A 4 -32.40 2.33 2.41
C ILE A 4 -33.07 2.71 1.08
N PRO A 5 -33.30 4.01 0.79
CA PRO A 5 -33.85 4.42 -0.49
C PRO A 5 -33.01 3.91 -1.67
N PRO A 6 -33.60 3.45 -2.79
CA PRO A 6 -32.87 2.82 -3.90
C PRO A 6 -31.74 3.69 -4.48
N ALA A 7 -31.93 5.02 -4.53
CA ALA A 7 -30.91 5.95 -4.98
C ALA A 7 -29.69 5.98 -4.05
N VAL A 8 -29.91 5.90 -2.74
CA VAL A 8 -28.85 5.85 -1.72
C VAL A 8 -28.14 4.50 -1.77
N GLU A 9 -28.88 3.41 -1.97
CA GLU A 9 -28.28 2.08 -2.12
C GLU A 9 -27.36 2.00 -3.35
N CYS A 10 -27.79 2.55 -4.50
CA CYS A 10 -26.98 2.65 -5.71
C CYS A 10 -25.67 3.43 -5.43
N LEU A 11 -25.79 4.59 -4.78
CA LEU A 11 -24.64 5.41 -4.38
C LEU A 11 -23.66 4.65 -3.48
N LEU A 12 -24.17 4.01 -2.42
CA LEU A 12 -23.36 3.23 -1.49
C LEU A 12 -22.69 2.05 -2.18
N THR A 13 -23.36 1.41 -3.14
CA THR A 13 -22.79 0.31 -3.93
C THR A 13 -21.61 0.80 -4.79
N ASP A 14 -21.75 1.95 -5.43
CA ASP A 14 -20.67 2.57 -6.20
C ASP A 14 -19.49 3.00 -5.33
N TRP A 15 -19.77 3.51 -4.13
CA TRP A 15 -18.74 3.91 -3.16
C TRP A 15 -18.01 2.70 -2.61
N PHE A 16 -18.76 1.64 -2.29
CA PHE A 16 -18.21 0.38 -1.83
C PHE A 16 -17.29 -0.26 -2.87
N ARG A 17 -17.68 -0.26 -4.15
CA ARG A 17 -16.83 -0.71 -5.25
C ARG A 17 -15.52 0.08 -5.27
N ARG A 18 -15.59 1.41 -5.31
CA ARG A 18 -14.39 2.27 -5.33
C ARG A 18 -13.49 2.05 -4.11
N ALA A 19 -14.06 1.96 -2.92
CA ALA A 19 -13.30 1.71 -1.70
C ALA A 19 -12.62 0.33 -1.73
N ARG A 20 -13.28 -0.71 -2.25
CA ARG A 20 -12.68 -2.05 -2.42
C ARG A 20 -11.49 -2.03 -3.38
N GLU A 21 -11.67 -1.38 -4.52
CA GLU A 21 -10.64 -1.26 -5.55
C GLU A 21 -9.42 -0.52 -4.99
N SER A 22 -9.63 0.62 -4.34
CA SER A 22 -8.56 1.38 -3.67
C SER A 22 -7.88 0.56 -2.58
N GLN A 23 -8.64 -0.11 -1.70
CA GLN A 23 -8.09 -0.99 -0.66
C GLN A 23 -7.13 -2.02 -1.25
N PHE A 24 -7.57 -2.74 -2.27
CA PHE A 24 -6.76 -3.78 -2.92
C PHE A 24 -5.48 -3.19 -3.52
N ILE A 25 -5.61 -2.10 -4.28
CA ILE A 25 -4.47 -1.45 -4.93
C ILE A 25 -3.44 -0.99 -3.89
N HIS A 26 -3.89 -0.37 -2.80
CA HIS A 26 -2.99 0.10 -1.75
C HIS A 26 -2.29 -1.05 -1.04
N TYR A 27 -2.95 -2.17 -0.72
CA TYR A 27 -2.27 -3.32 -0.13
C TYR A 27 -1.21 -3.93 -1.06
N GLU A 28 -1.52 -4.09 -2.35
CA GLU A 28 -0.57 -4.62 -3.33
C GLU A 28 0.64 -3.70 -3.54
N CYS A 29 0.42 -2.38 -3.57
CA CYS A 29 1.52 -1.40 -3.54
C CYS A 29 2.38 -1.54 -2.27
N GLY A 30 1.75 -1.74 -1.11
CA GLY A 30 2.43 -1.94 0.16
C GLY A 30 3.34 -3.18 0.14
N VAL A 31 2.83 -4.30 -0.38
CA VAL A 31 3.63 -5.52 -0.58
C VAL A 31 4.78 -5.29 -1.55
N TRP A 32 4.52 -4.60 -2.66
CA TRP A 32 5.54 -4.31 -3.67
C TRP A 32 6.69 -3.46 -3.12
N TYR A 33 6.38 -2.35 -2.45
CA TYR A 33 7.40 -1.51 -1.80
C TYR A 33 8.13 -2.25 -0.67
N GLY A 34 7.43 -3.11 0.08
CA GLY A 34 8.06 -3.97 1.08
C GLY A 34 9.12 -4.88 0.48
N ARG A 35 8.83 -5.51 -0.67
CA ARG A 35 9.81 -6.34 -1.40
C ARG A 35 11.01 -5.54 -1.87
N LEU A 36 10.82 -4.31 -2.38
CA LEU A 36 11.92 -3.43 -2.77
C LEU A 36 12.80 -3.03 -1.58
N ASN A 37 12.19 -2.77 -0.42
CA ASN A 37 12.91 -2.47 0.81
C ASN A 37 13.85 -3.63 1.19
N TYR A 38 13.37 -4.87 1.16
CA TYR A 38 14.22 -6.03 1.45
C TYR A 38 15.27 -6.27 0.37
N LEU A 39 14.92 -6.11 -0.91
CA LEU A 39 15.83 -6.30 -2.04
C LEU A 39 17.04 -5.35 -1.97
N LEU A 40 16.83 -4.11 -1.49
CA LEU A 40 17.91 -3.15 -1.31
C LEU A 40 18.59 -3.27 0.06
N GLY A 41 17.79 -3.47 1.12
CA GLY A 41 18.29 -3.48 2.49
C GLY A 41 19.16 -4.69 2.84
N ILE A 42 18.82 -5.88 2.35
CA ILE A 42 19.59 -7.09 2.66
C ILE A 42 21.02 -6.99 2.07
N PRO A 43 21.23 -6.66 0.78
CA PRO A 43 22.57 -6.45 0.25
C PRO A 43 23.34 -5.33 0.95
N THR A 44 22.68 -4.21 1.28
CA THR A 44 23.29 -3.12 2.04
C THR A 44 23.84 -3.59 3.38
N ILE A 45 23.06 -4.36 4.14
CA ILE A 45 23.48 -4.89 5.44
C ILE A 45 24.66 -5.83 5.27
N VAL A 46 24.56 -6.81 4.37
CA VAL A 46 25.62 -7.80 4.13
C VAL A 46 26.94 -7.12 3.73
N LEU A 47 26.89 -6.19 2.77
CA LEU A 47 28.08 -5.48 2.31
C LEU A 47 28.64 -4.56 3.41
N SER A 48 27.80 -3.85 4.15
CA SER A 48 28.27 -2.98 5.25
C SER A 48 28.96 -3.78 6.36
N THR A 49 28.41 -4.95 6.72
CA THR A 49 29.04 -5.86 7.70
C THR A 49 30.35 -6.43 7.18
N ALA A 50 30.40 -6.83 5.90
CA ALA A 50 31.61 -7.32 5.26
C ALA A 50 32.71 -6.24 5.21
N VAL A 51 32.35 -5.00 4.86
CA VAL A 51 33.25 -3.83 4.88
C VAL A 51 33.80 -3.59 6.28
N GLY A 52 32.93 -3.53 7.30
CA GLY A 52 33.36 -3.33 8.68
C GLY A 52 34.39 -4.38 9.11
N THR A 53 34.10 -5.66 8.85
CA THR A 53 35.01 -6.77 9.17
C THR A 53 36.32 -6.68 8.40
N ALA A 54 36.26 -6.40 7.09
CA ALA A 54 37.44 -6.33 6.24
C ALA A 54 38.37 -5.17 6.60
N VAL A 55 37.82 -4.02 7.01
CA VAL A 55 38.60 -2.88 7.48
C VAL A 55 39.40 -3.26 8.73
N PHE A 56 38.76 -3.86 9.74
CA PHE A 56 39.48 -4.32 10.94
C PHE A 56 40.53 -5.39 10.64
N ALA A 57 40.20 -6.39 9.82
CA ALA A 57 41.15 -7.42 9.41
C ALA A 57 42.37 -6.81 8.69
N SER A 58 42.15 -5.80 7.83
CA SER A 58 43.24 -5.16 7.07
C SER A 58 44.23 -4.38 7.94
N LEU A 59 43.79 -3.92 9.12
CA LEU A 59 44.64 -3.25 10.12
C LEU A 59 45.55 -4.25 10.84
N GLU A 60 45.09 -5.49 11.02
CA GLU A 60 45.83 -6.54 11.72
C GLU A 60 46.84 -7.24 10.80
N THR A 61 46.49 -7.49 9.54
CA THR A 61 47.23 -8.43 8.66
C THR A 61 48.25 -7.81 7.71
N ASN A 62 48.61 -6.52 7.83
CA ASN A 62 49.46 -5.82 6.84
C ASN A 62 48.96 -6.02 5.39
N ALA A 63 47.64 -5.90 5.18
CA ALA A 63 46.99 -6.19 3.90
C ALA A 63 47.66 -5.49 2.70
N THR A 64 47.77 -6.22 1.58
CA THR A 64 48.45 -5.79 0.36
C THR A 64 47.64 -4.73 -0.41
N GLY A 65 48.28 -4.02 -1.36
CA GLY A 65 47.63 -2.93 -2.11
C GLY A 65 46.34 -3.35 -2.84
N ASN A 66 46.32 -4.55 -3.42
CA ASN A 66 45.15 -5.05 -4.16
C ASN A 66 43.96 -5.34 -3.22
N GLU A 67 44.21 -5.89 -2.03
CA GLU A 67 43.18 -6.16 -1.02
C GLU A 67 42.55 -4.86 -0.51
N ARG A 68 43.38 -3.83 -0.26
CA ARG A 68 42.91 -2.50 0.15
C ARG A 68 42.02 -1.84 -0.91
N ILE A 69 42.36 -1.98 -2.19
CA ILE A 69 41.55 -1.46 -3.29
C ILE A 69 40.19 -2.18 -3.35
N ALA A 70 40.18 -3.51 -3.22
CA ALA A 70 38.95 -4.29 -3.21
C ALA A 70 38.02 -3.89 -2.05
N VAL A 71 38.57 -3.76 -0.83
CA VAL A 71 37.82 -3.28 0.33
C VAL A 71 37.27 -1.88 0.09
N GLY A 72 38.07 -0.97 -0.50
CA GLY A 72 37.64 0.38 -0.84
C GLY A 72 36.45 0.41 -1.80
N LEU A 73 36.47 -0.40 -2.87
CA LEU A 73 35.37 -0.48 -3.84
C LEU A 73 34.08 -1.03 -3.20
N VAL A 74 34.19 -2.08 -2.38
CA VAL A 74 33.05 -2.67 -1.67
C VAL A 74 32.48 -1.68 -0.63
N SER A 75 33.34 -0.87 0.00
CA SER A 75 32.95 0.21 0.90
C SER A 75 32.11 1.28 0.21
N ILE A 76 32.56 1.73 -0.97
CA ILE A 76 31.82 2.71 -1.77
C ILE A 76 30.47 2.14 -2.19
N LEU A 77 30.44 0.89 -2.66
CA LEU A 77 29.18 0.23 -3.04
C LEU A 77 28.21 0.13 -1.86
N ALA A 78 28.68 -0.30 -0.69
CA ALA A 78 27.86 -0.37 0.53
C ALA A 78 27.29 1.01 0.89
N ALA A 79 28.11 2.06 0.86
CA ALA A 79 27.69 3.43 1.15
C ALA A 79 26.66 3.96 0.15
N VAL A 80 26.82 3.67 -1.15
CA VAL A 80 25.84 4.04 -2.19
C VAL A 80 24.51 3.34 -1.95
N LEU A 81 24.51 2.04 -1.68
CA LEU A 81 23.28 1.28 -1.44
C LEU A 81 22.57 1.75 -0.16
N ALA A 82 23.31 2.05 0.91
CA ALA A 82 22.76 2.64 2.14
C ALA A 82 22.13 4.02 1.89
N SER A 83 22.80 4.86 1.09
CA SER A 83 22.28 6.17 0.70
C SER A 83 21.01 6.05 -0.14
N LEU A 84 20.98 5.13 -1.10
CA LEU A 84 19.78 4.83 -1.89
C LEU A 84 18.63 4.31 -1.02
N GLN A 85 18.91 3.43 -0.05
CA GLN A 85 17.89 2.93 0.87
C GLN A 85 17.25 4.06 1.68
N THR A 86 18.08 4.96 2.20
CA THR A 86 17.64 6.13 2.96
C THR A 86 16.86 7.12 2.09
N PHE A 87 17.31 7.36 0.86
CA PHE A 87 16.67 8.29 -0.07
C PHE A 87 15.33 7.77 -0.61
N LEU A 88 15.26 6.49 -0.98
CA LEU A 88 14.08 5.90 -1.62
C LEU A 88 12.94 5.63 -0.64
N ARG A 89 13.26 5.43 0.66
CA ARG A 89 12.30 5.28 1.76
C ARG A 89 11.22 4.22 1.49
N PHE A 90 11.62 3.07 0.95
CA PHE A 90 10.67 2.02 0.54
C PHE A 90 9.82 1.47 1.70
N SER A 91 10.39 1.33 2.91
CA SER A 91 9.61 0.92 4.09
C SER A 91 8.49 1.92 4.40
N GLU A 92 8.81 3.22 4.45
CA GLU A 92 7.83 4.28 4.71
C GLU A 92 6.71 4.27 3.68
N ARG A 93 7.06 4.18 2.39
CA ARG A 93 6.07 4.12 1.30
C ARG A 93 5.18 2.89 1.44
N ALA A 94 5.75 1.75 1.82
CA ALA A 94 4.99 0.53 2.08
C ALA A 94 3.98 0.73 3.21
N ASP A 95 4.39 1.38 4.30
CA ASP A 95 3.52 1.70 5.44
C ASP A 95 2.41 2.68 5.07
N GLN A 96 2.71 3.75 4.35
CA GLN A 96 1.70 4.69 3.86
C GLN A 96 0.63 3.99 3.02
N HIS A 97 1.04 3.09 2.12
CA HIS A 97 0.11 2.26 1.36
C HIS A 97 -0.70 1.30 2.24
N ARG A 98 -0.08 0.64 3.23
CA ARG A 98 -0.80 -0.23 4.20
C ARG A 98 -1.85 0.55 5.00
N LEU A 99 -1.51 1.77 5.44
CA LEU A 99 -2.41 2.65 6.17
C LEU A 99 -3.61 3.05 5.32
N SER A 100 -3.39 3.50 4.08
CA SER A 100 -4.49 3.81 3.16
C SER A 100 -5.37 2.58 2.86
N GLY A 101 -4.75 1.41 2.64
CA GLY A 101 -5.48 0.16 2.44
C GLY A 101 -6.38 -0.19 3.63
N SER A 102 -5.85 -0.08 4.85
CA SER A 102 -6.61 -0.28 6.09
C SER A 102 -7.78 0.70 6.24
N GLY A 103 -7.54 1.99 5.93
CA GLY A 103 -8.57 3.03 5.96
C GLY A 103 -9.75 2.72 5.03
N TYR A 104 -9.47 2.30 3.79
CA TYR A 104 -10.53 1.91 2.85
C TYR A 104 -11.27 0.64 3.33
N GLY A 105 -10.58 -0.28 4.00
CA GLY A 105 -11.19 -1.44 4.66
C GLY A 105 -12.11 -1.06 5.83
N ALA A 106 -11.82 0.01 6.57
CA ALA A 106 -12.70 0.54 7.61
C ALA A 106 -13.97 1.16 7.00
N ILE A 107 -13.82 1.98 5.96
CA ILE A 107 -14.93 2.59 5.20
C ILE A 107 -15.87 1.53 4.63
N ARG A 108 -15.33 0.44 4.06
CA ARG A 108 -16.15 -0.68 3.57
C ARG A 108 -16.99 -1.33 4.66
N ARG A 109 -16.38 -1.62 5.82
CA ARG A 109 -17.09 -2.20 6.95
C ARG A 109 -18.17 -1.26 7.48
N ALA A 110 -17.92 0.05 7.48
CA ALA A 110 -18.94 1.04 7.83
C ALA A 110 -20.14 1.03 6.86
N MET A 111 -19.89 0.94 5.54
CA MET A 111 -20.96 0.80 4.54
C MET A 111 -21.71 -0.53 4.68
N GLU A 112 -21.02 -1.64 4.93
CA GLU A 112 -21.62 -2.95 5.18
C GLU A 112 -22.53 -2.91 6.43
N PHE A 113 -22.05 -2.27 7.50
CA PHE A 113 -22.82 -2.07 8.73
C PHE A 113 -24.06 -1.21 8.47
N LEU A 114 -23.91 -0.07 7.79
CA LEU A 114 -25.03 0.82 7.45
C LEU A 114 -26.09 0.10 6.61
N ARG A 115 -25.67 -0.73 5.64
CA ARG A 115 -26.57 -1.52 4.81
C ARG A 115 -27.31 -2.60 5.61
N THR A 116 -26.65 -3.21 6.59
CA THR A 116 -27.24 -4.27 7.42
C THR A 116 -28.17 -3.70 8.48
N PHE A 117 -27.84 -2.53 9.03
CA PHE A 117 -28.55 -1.86 10.12
C PHE A 117 -28.89 -0.41 9.75
N PRO A 118 -29.82 -0.18 8.80
CA PRO A 118 -30.17 1.17 8.39
C PRO A 118 -30.91 1.92 9.51
N PRO A 119 -30.55 3.20 9.78
CA PRO A 119 -31.32 4.05 10.68
C PRO A 119 -32.78 4.21 10.22
N ALA A 120 -33.70 4.24 11.17
CA ALA A 120 -35.13 4.46 10.88
C ALA A 120 -35.43 5.91 10.45
N GLU A 121 -34.68 6.86 10.99
CA GLU A 121 -34.85 8.28 10.71
C GLU A 121 -34.02 8.71 9.49
N ALA A 122 -34.65 9.41 8.56
CA ALA A 122 -33.99 9.89 7.34
C ALA A 122 -32.81 10.82 7.63
N ALA A 123 -32.92 11.67 8.67
CA ALA A 123 -31.84 12.56 9.10
C ALA A 123 -30.61 11.77 9.58
N ALA A 124 -30.81 10.73 10.40
CA ALA A 124 -29.74 9.87 10.88
C ALA A 124 -29.08 9.07 9.74
N LEU A 125 -29.86 8.61 8.76
CA LEU A 125 -29.32 7.97 7.55
C LEU A 125 -28.45 8.95 6.74
N GLN A 126 -28.94 10.17 6.52
CA GLN A 126 -28.20 11.20 5.79
C GLN A 126 -26.89 11.58 6.51
N GLU A 127 -26.91 11.69 7.84
CA GLU A 127 -25.73 11.93 8.65
C GLU A 127 -24.71 10.79 8.50
N ALA A 128 -25.14 9.54 8.61
CA ALA A 128 -24.26 8.38 8.45
C ALA A 128 -23.62 8.31 7.05
N VAL A 129 -24.40 8.55 5.99
CA VAL A 129 -23.89 8.60 4.61
C VAL A 129 -22.92 9.76 4.43
N THR A 130 -23.20 10.92 5.04
CA THR A 130 -22.32 12.10 4.99
C THR A 130 -21.00 11.84 5.71
N ALA A 131 -21.03 11.14 6.85
CA ALA A 131 -19.82 10.74 7.58
C ALA A 131 -18.93 9.82 6.72
N ILE A 132 -19.53 8.82 6.06
CA ILE A 132 -18.80 7.93 5.13
C ILE A 132 -18.18 8.74 3.99
N LYS A 133 -18.92 9.69 3.40
CA LYS A 133 -18.40 10.57 2.35
C LYS A 133 -17.16 11.34 2.83
N THR A 134 -17.25 11.97 3.99
CA THR A 134 -16.17 12.79 4.55
C THR A 134 -14.91 11.96 4.79
N GLU A 135 -15.05 10.75 5.36
CA GLU A 135 -13.92 9.85 5.57
C GLU A 135 -13.31 9.35 4.25
N MET A 136 -14.14 9.07 3.24
CA MET A 136 -13.67 8.73 1.90
C MET A 136 -12.87 9.87 1.26
N ASP A 137 -13.38 11.09 1.30
CA ASP A 137 -12.72 12.26 0.71
C ASP A 137 -11.39 12.56 1.40
N LYS A 138 -11.37 12.49 2.74
CA LYS A 138 -10.15 12.65 3.54
C LYS A 138 -9.11 11.58 3.20
N LEU A 139 -9.51 10.31 3.20
CA LEU A 139 -8.60 9.22 2.90
C LEU A 139 -8.06 9.29 1.47
N ALA A 140 -8.88 9.70 0.51
CA ALA A 140 -8.45 9.89 -0.87
C ALA A 140 -7.45 11.04 -1.03
N ALA A 141 -7.61 12.12 -0.25
CA ALA A 141 -6.67 13.25 -0.24
C ALA A 141 -5.31 12.88 0.36
N ASP A 142 -5.31 12.05 1.41
CA ASP A 142 -4.10 11.62 2.12
C ASP A 142 -3.40 10.41 1.47
N ALA A 143 -4.05 9.76 0.50
CA ALA A 143 -3.55 8.53 -0.12
C ALA A 143 -2.27 8.76 -0.94
N PRO A 144 -1.23 7.91 -0.78
CA PRO A 144 -0.01 8.01 -1.56
C PRO A 144 -0.28 7.65 -3.04
N PRO A 145 0.49 8.25 -3.98
CA PRO A 145 0.30 8.00 -5.40
C PRO A 145 0.66 6.56 -5.79
N VAL A 146 -0.19 5.95 -6.62
CA VAL A 146 -0.01 4.57 -7.10
C VAL A 146 0.95 4.56 -8.31
N PRO A 147 2.01 3.73 -8.29
CA PRO A 147 2.92 3.60 -9.44
C PRO A 147 2.19 3.13 -10.71
N SER A 148 2.41 3.82 -11.83
CA SER A 148 1.72 3.57 -13.11
C SER A 148 1.86 2.14 -13.64
N ARG A 149 3.05 1.54 -13.46
CA ARG A 149 3.33 0.14 -13.85
C ARG A 149 2.46 -0.85 -13.08
N LEU A 150 2.19 -0.58 -11.80
CA LEU A 150 1.38 -1.45 -10.95
C LEU A 150 -0.10 -1.23 -11.22
N LYS A 151 -0.52 0.03 -11.41
CA LYS A 151 -1.91 0.41 -11.70
C LYS A 151 -2.53 -0.43 -12.82
N LYS A 152 -1.89 -0.50 -14.00
CA LYS A 152 -2.44 -1.23 -15.16
C LYS A 152 -2.64 -2.73 -14.87
N LYS A 153 -1.72 -3.35 -14.12
CA LYS A 153 -1.81 -4.76 -13.75
C LYS A 153 -2.97 -4.99 -12.78
N LEU A 154 -3.05 -4.16 -11.74
CA LEU A 154 -4.06 -4.25 -10.69
C LEU A 154 -5.47 -3.96 -11.21
N ASP A 155 -5.61 -2.96 -12.09
CA ASP A 155 -6.89 -2.64 -12.74
C ASP A 155 -7.44 -3.84 -13.53
N ASN A 156 -6.57 -4.63 -14.16
CA ASN A 156 -6.99 -5.83 -14.89
C ASN A 156 -7.38 -6.98 -13.96
N GLU A 157 -6.72 -7.11 -12.81
CA GLU A 157 -7.05 -8.10 -11.79
C GLU A 157 -8.40 -7.81 -11.13
N ILE A 158 -8.64 -6.54 -10.79
CA ILE A 158 -9.92 -6.06 -10.25
C ILE A 158 -11.08 -6.37 -11.20
N LYS A 159 -10.92 -6.08 -12.50
CA LYS A 159 -12.00 -6.30 -13.49
C LYS A 159 -12.49 -7.74 -13.55
N ARG A 160 -11.63 -8.70 -13.21
CA ARG A 160 -11.91 -10.14 -13.23
C ARG A 160 -12.64 -10.63 -11.97
N GLN A 161 -12.69 -9.83 -10.91
CA GLN A 161 -13.25 -10.26 -9.63
C GLN A 161 -14.67 -9.70 -9.43
N ALA A 162 -15.64 -10.60 -9.28
CA ALA A 162 -16.99 -10.27 -8.81
C ALA A 162 -17.02 -10.24 -7.27
N HIS A 163 -17.94 -9.45 -6.70
CA HIS A 163 -18.19 -9.45 -5.26
C HIS A 163 -19.69 -9.54 -4.99
N ASP A 164 -20.12 -10.70 -4.49
CA ASP A 164 -21.54 -11.04 -4.31
C ASP A 164 -21.82 -11.36 -2.83
N ARG A 165 -21.55 -10.41 -1.94
CA ARG A 165 -21.85 -10.54 -0.50
C ARG A 165 -22.91 -9.52 -0.09
N ILE A 166 -22.55 -8.62 0.84
CA ILE A 166 -23.43 -7.57 1.34
C ILE A 166 -23.74 -6.58 0.23
N PHE A 167 -22.74 -6.21 -0.57
CA PHE A 167 -22.94 -5.49 -1.83
C PHE A 167 -22.77 -6.45 -3.00
N HIS A 168 -23.65 -6.33 -4.00
CA HIS A 168 -23.50 -6.99 -5.29
C HIS A 168 -22.75 -6.07 -6.25
N VAL A 169 -21.56 -6.49 -6.67
CA VAL A 169 -20.71 -5.76 -7.61
C VAL A 169 -20.24 -6.74 -8.69
N PRO A 170 -20.82 -6.69 -9.90
CA PRO A 170 -20.47 -7.63 -10.96
C PRO A 170 -19.04 -7.39 -11.47
N ALA A 171 -18.40 -8.47 -11.94
CA ALA A 171 -17.19 -8.35 -12.74
C ALA A 171 -17.49 -7.59 -14.04
N LYS A 172 -16.50 -6.86 -14.58
CA LYS A 172 -16.71 -6.12 -15.82
C LYS A 172 -16.70 -7.12 -16.99
N THR A 173 -17.86 -7.42 -17.56
CA THR A 173 -17.97 -8.24 -18.77
C THR A 173 -17.18 -7.56 -19.90
N GLU A 174 -16.22 -8.28 -20.48
CA GLU A 174 -15.54 -7.83 -21.71
C GLU A 174 -16.62 -7.72 -22.81
N ARG A 175 -16.85 -6.50 -23.31
CA ARG A 175 -17.60 -6.23 -24.54
C ARG A 175 -16.60 -5.89 -25.63
#